data_AF-A0A8J7C787-F1
#
_entry.id   AF-A0A8J7C787-F1
#
_cell.length_a   1.000
_cell.length_b   1.000
_cell.length_c   1.000
_cell.angle_alpha   90.00
_cell.angle_beta   90.00
_cell.angle_gamma   90.00
#
_symmetry.space_group_name_H-M   'P 1'
#
loop_
_entity.id
_entity.type
_entity.pdbx_description
1 polymer ?
#
loop_
_entity_poly.entity_id
_entity_poly.type
_entity_poly.pdbx_seq_one_letter_code
_entity_poly.pdbx_strand_id
1 'polypeptide(L)'
;MLRFHGLQGSSILRMRLATEGGHFGGVVLTAGGADRYTIEHARLLELLEDPFTIALANTLVHREVLRLRDRWADDNLYMNRELLRISGDEIVGADFGLRDVMRQVRQVAPTESPVLLSGETGVGKDVIANAIHLGSPRRDGPFVAVNCGAIPEALLDSELFGHEKGAFTG
;
A
#
# COMPACT_ATOMS: atom_id res chain seq x y z
N MET A 1 9.64 54.45 -10.97
CA MET A 1 8.23 54.59 -10.53
C MET A 1 7.36 53.70 -11.42
N LEU A 2 7.04 52.47 -10.99
CA LEU A 2 6.03 51.61 -11.62
C LEU A 2 5.25 50.92 -10.50
N ARG A 3 3.98 51.30 -10.34
CA ARG A 3 3.04 50.80 -9.32
C ARG A 3 2.10 49.80 -10.00
N PHE A 4 2.22 48.52 -9.66
CA PHE A 4 1.24 47.50 -10.04
C PHE A 4 0.50 47.07 -8.76
N HIS A 5 -0.80 47.35 -8.70
CA HIS A 5 -1.77 46.87 -7.70
C HIS A 5 -1.45 47.04 -6.21
N GLY A 6 -1.45 48.28 -5.69
CA GLY A 6 -1.74 48.56 -4.26
C GLY A 6 -0.78 47.96 -3.21
N LEU A 7 0.20 47.17 -3.61
CA LEU A 7 1.21 46.60 -2.74
C LEU A 7 2.31 47.65 -2.58
N GLN A 8 2.52 48.09 -1.34
CA GLN A 8 3.73 48.82 -0.96
C GLN A 8 4.95 48.00 -1.44
N GLY A 9 6.00 48.67 -1.92
CA GLY A 9 7.16 47.99 -2.51
C GLY A 9 7.65 46.84 -1.63
N SER A 10 7.94 45.68 -2.22
CA SER A 10 8.32 44.46 -1.48
C SER A 10 9.76 44.06 -1.78
N SER A 11 10.46 43.59 -0.76
CA SER A 11 11.75 42.94 -0.89
C SER A 11 11.53 41.43 -1.04
N ILE A 12 12.36 40.78 -1.86
CA ILE A 12 12.30 39.33 -2.10
C ILE A 12 13.71 38.76 -1.94
N LEU A 13 13.83 37.66 -1.19
CA LEU A 13 15.04 36.84 -1.12
C LEU A 13 14.68 35.42 -1.57
N ARG A 14 15.46 34.84 -2.47
CA ARG A 14 15.17 33.53 -3.07
C ARG A 14 16.37 32.62 -2.91
N MET A 15 16.11 31.40 -2.46
CA MET A 15 17.04 30.27 -2.49
C MET A 15 16.53 29.22 -3.45
N ARG A 16 17.45 28.70 -4.27
CA ARG A 16 17.18 27.58 -5.17
C ARG A 16 17.48 26.29 -4.42
N LEU A 17 16.57 25.32 -4.48
CA LEU A 17 16.81 23.97 -3.97
C LEU A 17 17.12 23.07 -5.17
N ALA A 18 18.33 22.54 -5.22
CA ALA A 18 18.79 21.66 -6.28
C ALA A 18 19.72 20.58 -5.70
N THR A 19 19.64 19.36 -6.24
CA THR A 19 20.64 18.32 -5.99
C THR A 19 21.33 17.95 -7.30
N GLU A 20 22.30 17.03 -7.23
CA GLU A 20 22.97 16.45 -8.42
C GLU A 20 21.98 15.92 -9.48
N GLY A 21 20.76 15.56 -9.08
CA GLY A 21 19.70 15.04 -9.96
C GLY A 21 18.77 16.07 -10.60
N GLY A 22 18.90 17.38 -10.28
CA GLY A 22 18.07 18.44 -10.88
C GLY A 22 17.54 19.49 -9.91
N HIS A 23 16.64 20.36 -10.40
CA HIS A 23 16.00 21.41 -9.61
C HIS A 23 14.70 20.92 -8.96
N PHE A 24 14.63 20.90 -7.64
CA PHE A 24 13.48 20.37 -6.89
C PHE A 24 12.50 21.44 -6.43
N GLY A 25 12.92 22.71 -6.42
CA GLY A 25 12.06 23.82 -6.01
C GLY A 25 12.85 25.02 -5.52
N GLY A 26 12.19 25.95 -4.84
CA GLY A 26 12.85 27.11 -4.25
C GLY A 26 12.13 27.62 -3.03
N VAL A 27 12.89 28.20 -2.10
CA VAL A 27 12.36 28.94 -0.97
C VAL A 27 12.34 30.42 -1.35
N VAL A 28 11.20 31.08 -1.18
CA VAL A 28 11.03 32.51 -1.42
C VAL A 28 10.58 33.17 -0.13
N LEU A 29 11.37 34.13 0.34
CA LEU A 29 11.06 34.99 1.46
C LEU A 29 10.62 36.34 0.90
N THR A 30 9.46 36.81 1.34
CA THR A 30 8.89 38.09 0.92
C THR A 30 8.67 38.99 2.11
N ALA A 31 9.11 40.25 2.03
CA ALA A 31 8.89 41.25 3.07
C ALA A 31 8.33 42.54 2.47
N GLY A 32 7.38 43.17 3.18
CA GLY A 32 6.88 44.50 2.83
C GLY A 32 7.91 45.59 3.14
N GLY A 33 8.06 46.54 2.23
CA GLY A 33 9.08 47.60 2.25
C GLY A 33 10.22 47.33 1.26
N ALA A 34 10.92 48.41 0.87
CA ALA A 34 12.17 48.33 0.12
C ALA A 34 13.35 47.99 1.05
N ASP A 35 14.37 47.33 0.49
CA ASP A 35 15.67 47.07 1.11
C ASP A 35 15.63 46.37 2.48
N ARG A 36 14.69 45.42 2.64
CA ARG A 36 14.49 44.69 3.91
C ARG A 36 15.47 43.54 4.12
N TYR A 37 16.11 43.07 3.05
CA TYR A 37 17.08 41.98 3.11
C TYR A 37 18.50 42.51 2.99
N THR A 38 19.38 42.01 3.84
CA THR A 38 20.82 42.31 3.84
C THR A 38 21.60 41.12 3.29
N ILE A 39 22.90 41.32 3.03
CA ILE A 39 23.82 40.22 2.66
C ILE A 39 23.90 39.17 3.78
N GLU A 40 23.77 39.56 5.05
CA GLU A 40 23.74 38.64 6.18
C GLU A 40 22.52 37.71 6.12
N HIS A 41 21.35 38.23 5.74
CA HIS A 41 20.17 37.39 5.51
C HIS A 41 20.37 36.39 4.37
N ALA A 42 21.10 36.77 3.32
CA ALA A 42 21.44 35.83 2.24
C ALA A 42 22.37 34.71 2.74
N ARG A 43 23.40 35.04 3.54
CA ARG A 43 24.31 34.04 4.13
C ARG A 43 23.60 33.08 5.08
N LEU A 44 22.68 33.57 5.90
CA LEU A 44 21.87 32.72 6.78
C LEU A 44 20.99 31.76 5.98
N LEU A 45 20.49 32.21 4.83
CA LEU A 45 19.68 31.38 3.95
C LEU A 45 20.53 30.32 3.22
N GLU A 46 21.76 30.64 2.81
CA GLU A 46 22.70 29.67 2.22
C GLU A 46 22.99 28.50 3.15
N LEU A 47 23.12 28.73 4.47
CA LEU A 47 23.30 27.66 5.47
C LEU A 47 22.14 26.67 5.52
N LEU A 48 20.99 27.06 5.00
CA LEU A 48 19.77 26.26 4.98
C LEU A 48 19.55 25.57 3.63
N GLU A 49 20.43 25.74 2.65
CA GLU A 49 20.25 25.13 1.33
C GLU A 49 20.22 23.60 1.39
N ASP A 50 21.21 22.97 2.01
CA ASP A 50 21.30 21.51 2.10
C ASP A 50 20.17 20.89 2.94
N PRO A 51 19.88 21.37 4.17
CA PRO A 51 18.80 20.80 4.98
C PRO A 51 17.43 20.86 4.30
N PHE A 52 17.10 21.98 3.66
CA PHE A 52 15.82 22.14 2.96
C PHE A 52 15.76 21.32 1.69
N THR A 53 16.86 21.23 0.94
CA THR A 53 16.92 20.43 -0.28
C THR A 53 16.72 18.95 0.05
N ILE A 54 17.42 18.43 1.06
CA ILE A 54 17.29 17.04 1.51
C ILE A 54 15.88 16.76 2.02
N ALA A 55 15.33 17.65 2.87
CA ALA A 55 13.98 17.47 3.42
C ALA A 55 12.91 17.44 2.33
N LEU A 56 13.00 18.32 1.32
CA LEU A 56 12.05 18.35 0.21
C LEU A 56 12.20 17.10 -0.68
N ALA A 57 13.42 16.74 -1.04
CA ALA A 57 13.69 15.55 -1.85
C ALA A 57 13.16 14.28 -1.18
N ASN A 58 13.48 14.08 0.11
CA ASN A 58 13.00 12.94 0.89
C ASN A 58 11.47 12.91 0.96
N THR A 59 10.82 14.06 1.17
CA THR A 59 9.36 14.15 1.22
C THR A 59 8.72 13.74 -0.11
N LEU A 60 9.27 14.20 -1.24
CA LEU A 60 8.77 13.86 -2.57
C LEU A 60 8.94 12.37 -2.88
N VAL A 61 10.12 11.81 -2.60
CA VAL A 61 10.39 10.38 -2.78
C VAL A 61 9.47 9.54 -1.90
N HIS A 62 9.35 9.89 -0.62
CA HIS A 62 8.50 9.17 0.33
C HIS A 62 7.03 9.16 -0.11
N ARG A 63 6.54 10.30 -0.61
CA ARG A 63 5.16 10.40 -1.12
C ARG A 63 4.93 9.51 -2.34
N GLU A 64 5.88 9.40 -3.26
CA GLU A 64 5.73 8.51 -4.42
C GLU A 64 5.78 7.03 -4.02
N VAL A 65 6.65 6.66 -3.07
CA VAL A 65 6.68 5.30 -2.50
C VAL A 65 5.34 4.94 -1.87
N LEU A 66 4.76 5.82 -1.06
CA LEU A 66 3.43 5.59 -0.48
C LEU A 66 2.35 5.46 -1.56
N ARG A 67 2.36 6.33 -2.57
CA ARG A 67 1.40 6.27 -3.68
C ARG A 67 1.48 4.96 -4.46
N LEU A 68 2.68 4.47 -4.72
CA LEU A 68 2.89 3.19 -5.39
C LEU A 68 2.43 2.02 -4.52
N ARG A 69 2.74 2.04 -3.22
CA ARG A 69 2.30 1.03 -2.26
C ARG A 69 0.78 0.95 -2.19
N ASP A 70 0.10 2.08 -2.10
CA ASP A 70 -1.35 2.12 -2.01
C ASP A 70 -2.00 1.60 -3.31
N ARG A 71 -1.44 1.96 -4.47
CA ARG A 71 -1.88 1.42 -5.77
C ARG A 71 -1.68 -0.09 -5.88
N TRP A 72 -0.55 -0.60 -5.40
CA TRP A 72 -0.28 -2.05 -5.37
C TRP A 72 -1.23 -2.79 -4.42
N ALA A 73 -1.57 -2.21 -3.28
CA ALA A 73 -2.55 -2.79 -2.37
C ALA A 73 -3.93 -2.89 -3.02
N ASP A 74 -4.36 -1.84 -3.73
CA ASP A 74 -5.62 -1.82 -4.48
C ASP A 74 -5.62 -2.82 -5.64
N ASP A 75 -4.55 -2.86 -6.44
CA ASP A 75 -4.42 -3.78 -7.58
C ASP A 75 -4.39 -5.25 -7.11
N ASN A 76 -3.71 -5.55 -5.99
CA ASN A 76 -3.64 -6.89 -5.43
C ASN A 76 -4.99 -7.32 -4.83
N LEU A 77 -5.72 -6.40 -4.20
CA LEU A 77 -7.09 -6.66 -3.75
C LEU A 77 -8.03 -6.90 -4.94
N TYR A 78 -7.90 -6.11 -6.01
CA TYR A 78 -8.68 -6.24 -7.23
C TYR A 78 -8.39 -7.58 -7.93
N MET A 79 -7.12 -7.94 -8.13
CA MET A 79 -6.73 -9.21 -8.73
C MET A 79 -7.19 -10.40 -7.92
N ASN A 80 -7.05 -10.38 -6.59
CA ASN A 80 -7.57 -11.45 -5.75
C ASN A 80 -9.10 -11.55 -5.83
N ARG A 81 -9.82 -10.43 -5.83
CA ARG A 81 -11.28 -10.44 -6.03
C ARG A 81 -11.68 -10.99 -7.40
N GLU A 82 -10.95 -10.65 -8.45
CA GLU A 82 -11.27 -11.12 -9.80
C GLU A 82 -10.94 -12.60 -9.99
N LEU A 83 -9.83 -13.09 -9.42
CA LEU A 83 -9.53 -14.54 -9.37
C LEU A 83 -10.59 -15.31 -8.57
N LEU A 84 -11.08 -14.74 -7.46
CA LEU A 84 -12.18 -15.31 -6.68
C LEU A 84 -13.50 -15.32 -7.45
N ARG A 85 -13.78 -14.29 -8.27
CA ARG A 85 -14.95 -14.24 -9.16
C ARG A 85 -14.88 -15.27 -10.28
N ILE A 86 -13.74 -15.37 -10.94
CA ILE A 86 -13.51 -16.34 -12.03
C ILE A 86 -13.62 -17.79 -11.50
N SER A 87 -13.29 -18.01 -10.23
CA SER A 87 -13.33 -19.34 -9.59
C SER A 87 -14.65 -19.64 -8.85
N GLY A 88 -15.56 -18.67 -8.72
CA GLY A 88 -16.58 -18.67 -7.66
C GLY A 88 -18.05 -18.79 -8.09
N ASP A 89 -18.40 -18.64 -9.36
CA ASP A 89 -19.82 -18.41 -9.69
C ASP A 89 -20.67 -19.68 -9.84
N GLU A 90 -20.09 -20.87 -10.06
CA GLU A 90 -20.90 -22.09 -10.13
C GLU A 90 -20.15 -23.36 -9.71
N ILE A 91 -20.55 -23.96 -8.58
CA ILE A 91 -20.10 -25.30 -8.20
C ILE A 91 -20.89 -26.32 -9.02
N VAL A 92 -20.27 -26.81 -10.09
CA VAL A 92 -20.86 -27.86 -10.93
C VAL A 92 -21.13 -29.10 -10.08
N GLY A 93 -22.39 -29.52 -10.03
CA GLY A 93 -22.82 -30.68 -9.23
C GLY A 93 -23.27 -30.35 -7.81
N ALA A 94 -23.43 -29.07 -7.44
CA ALA A 94 -23.94 -28.63 -6.14
C ALA A 94 -25.29 -29.27 -5.75
N ASP A 95 -26.18 -29.51 -6.72
CA ASP A 95 -27.47 -30.17 -6.50
C ASP A 95 -27.45 -31.68 -6.73
N PHE A 96 -26.31 -32.22 -7.18
CA PHE A 96 -26.11 -33.62 -7.51
C PHE A 96 -25.04 -34.25 -6.59
N GLY A 97 -23.89 -34.63 -7.14
CA GLY A 97 -22.84 -35.36 -6.43
C GLY A 97 -22.25 -34.62 -5.23
N LEU A 98 -22.35 -33.29 -5.20
CA LEU A 98 -21.84 -32.47 -4.10
C LEU A 98 -22.93 -32.00 -3.12
N ARG A 99 -24.19 -32.44 -3.28
CA ARG A 99 -25.31 -31.95 -2.48
C ARG A 99 -25.09 -32.09 -0.97
N ASP A 100 -24.52 -33.21 -0.54
CA ASP A 100 -24.24 -33.45 0.87
C ASP A 100 -23.08 -32.60 1.40
N VAL A 101 -22.05 -32.38 0.59
CA VAL A 101 -20.94 -31.46 0.90
C VAL A 101 -21.48 -30.03 1.03
N MET A 102 -22.30 -29.58 0.07
CA MET A 102 -22.91 -28.24 0.10
C MET A 102 -23.86 -28.05 1.29
N ARG A 103 -24.51 -29.12 1.75
CA ARG A 103 -25.29 -29.10 3.00
C ARG A 103 -24.40 -28.88 4.22
N GLN A 104 -23.24 -29.53 4.30
CA GLN A 104 -22.27 -29.31 5.38
C GLN A 104 -21.67 -27.90 5.32
N VAL A 105 -21.32 -27.42 4.12
CA VAL A 105 -20.84 -26.04 3.90
C VAL A 105 -21.81 -25.03 4.50
N ARG A 106 -23.11 -25.14 4.20
CA ARG A 106 -24.15 -24.26 4.76
C ARG A 106 -24.27 -24.32 6.29
N GLN A 107 -23.90 -25.45 6.91
CA GLN A 107 -23.93 -25.59 8.37
C GLN A 107 -22.70 -24.98 9.04
N VAL A 108 -21.51 -25.11 8.44
CA VAL A 108 -20.26 -24.63 9.04
C VAL A 108 -19.93 -23.18 8.69
N ALA A 109 -20.39 -22.68 7.54
CA ALA A 109 -20.14 -21.31 7.09
C ALA A 109 -20.50 -20.21 8.13
N PRO A 110 -21.62 -20.27 8.88
CA PRO A 110 -21.92 -19.27 9.89
C PRO A 110 -21.10 -19.40 11.19
N THR A 111 -20.28 -20.43 11.34
CA THR A 111 -19.53 -20.71 12.57
C THR A 111 -18.12 -20.10 12.53
N GLU A 112 -17.53 -19.88 13.71
CA GLU A 112 -16.16 -19.37 13.83
C GLU A 112 -15.11 -20.49 13.98
N SER A 113 -15.55 -21.74 14.00
CA SER A 113 -14.67 -22.90 14.23
C SER A 113 -13.81 -23.21 13.00
N PRO A 114 -12.56 -23.68 13.18
CA PRO A 114 -11.75 -24.17 12.07
C PRO A 114 -12.43 -25.34 11.35
N VAL A 115 -12.33 -25.35 10.01
CA VAL A 115 -12.89 -26.41 9.15
C VAL A 115 -11.75 -27.16 8.47
N LEU A 116 -11.74 -28.49 8.60
CA LEU A 116 -10.81 -29.36 7.88
C LEU A 116 -11.48 -29.88 6.61
N LEU A 117 -10.89 -29.59 5.45
CA LEU A 117 -11.31 -30.16 4.17
C LEU A 117 -10.36 -31.28 3.76
N SER A 118 -10.89 -32.48 3.62
CA SER A 118 -10.14 -33.68 3.25
C SER A 118 -10.64 -34.25 1.93
N GLY A 119 -9.72 -34.88 1.19
CA GLY A 119 -9.98 -35.42 -0.14
C GLY A 119 -8.68 -35.50 -0.95
N GLU A 120 -8.71 -36.20 -2.08
CA GLU A 120 -7.56 -36.36 -2.97
C GLU A 120 -7.12 -35.03 -3.59
N THR A 121 -5.92 -34.99 -4.15
CA THR A 121 -5.42 -33.82 -4.88
C THR A 121 -6.28 -33.56 -6.12
N GLY A 122 -6.71 -32.32 -6.32
CA GLY A 122 -7.50 -31.92 -7.50
C GLY A 122 -9.02 -32.09 -7.39
N VAL A 123 -9.57 -32.57 -6.28
CA VAL A 123 -11.03 -32.73 -6.10
C VAL A 123 -11.80 -31.43 -5.80
N GLY A 124 -11.14 -30.27 -5.87
CA GLY A 124 -11.78 -28.96 -5.67
C GLY A 124 -11.92 -28.51 -4.22
N LYS A 125 -11.04 -28.92 -3.30
CA LYS A 125 -11.06 -28.46 -1.90
C LYS A 125 -11.02 -26.93 -1.77
N ASP A 126 -10.25 -26.27 -2.64
CA ASP A 126 -10.14 -24.80 -2.65
C ASP A 126 -11.46 -24.13 -3.03
N VAL A 127 -12.23 -24.74 -3.94
CA VAL A 127 -13.57 -24.29 -4.33
C VAL A 127 -14.54 -24.39 -3.15
N ILE A 128 -14.47 -25.50 -2.39
CA ILE A 128 -15.29 -25.69 -1.18
C ILE A 128 -14.90 -24.70 -0.08
N ALA A 129 -13.61 -24.43 0.12
CA ALA A 129 -13.15 -23.42 1.08
C ALA A 129 -13.69 -22.01 0.74
N ASN A 130 -13.67 -21.65 -0.54
CA ASN A 130 -14.25 -20.39 -1.01
C ASN A 130 -15.76 -20.33 -0.77
N ALA A 131 -16.49 -21.43 -1.01
CA ALA A 131 -17.93 -21.50 -0.74
C ALA A 131 -18.27 -21.32 0.74
N ILE A 132 -17.43 -21.86 1.65
CA ILE A 132 -17.56 -21.62 3.09
C ILE A 132 -17.37 -20.13 3.40
N HIS A 133 -16.34 -19.49 2.85
CA HIS A 133 -16.07 -18.06 3.06
C HIS A 133 -17.22 -17.18 2.59
N LEU A 134 -17.70 -17.38 1.36
CA LEU A 134 -18.81 -16.62 0.76
C LEU A 134 -20.14 -16.81 1.53
N GLY A 135 -20.35 -17.99 2.11
CA GLY A 135 -21.51 -18.30 2.95
C GLY A 135 -21.41 -17.79 4.39
N SER A 136 -20.27 -17.22 4.79
CA SER A 136 -20.00 -16.80 6.18
C SER A 136 -20.28 -15.31 6.44
N PRO A 137 -20.38 -14.89 7.72
CA PRO A 137 -20.38 -13.47 8.09
C PRO A 137 -19.11 -12.71 7.66
N ARG A 138 -18.04 -13.42 7.30
CA ARG A 138 -16.73 -12.87 6.93
C ARG A 138 -16.58 -12.67 5.42
N ARG A 139 -17.61 -12.95 4.61
CA ARG A 139 -17.59 -12.89 3.14
C ARG A 139 -17.04 -11.58 2.55
N ASP A 140 -17.25 -10.46 3.25
CA ASP A 140 -16.82 -9.13 2.81
C ASP A 140 -15.35 -8.82 3.19
N GLY A 141 -14.76 -9.67 4.04
CA GLY A 141 -13.36 -9.64 4.44
C GLY A 141 -12.44 -10.41 3.49
N PRO A 142 -11.11 -10.31 3.69
CA PRO A 142 -10.14 -10.99 2.83
C PRO A 142 -10.21 -12.52 2.99
N PHE A 143 -10.14 -13.23 1.87
CA PHE A 143 -9.92 -14.68 1.83
C PHE A 143 -8.48 -14.93 1.36
N VAL A 144 -7.62 -15.41 2.27
CA VAL A 144 -6.20 -15.64 2.01
C VAL A 144 -5.95 -17.13 1.90
N ALA A 145 -5.71 -17.62 0.68
CA ALA A 145 -5.33 -19.01 0.44
C ALA A 145 -3.82 -19.17 0.53
N VAL A 146 -3.35 -20.07 1.39
CA VAL A 146 -1.92 -20.39 1.54
C VAL A 146 -1.69 -21.85 1.19
N ASN A 147 -0.88 -22.11 0.17
CA ASN A 147 -0.47 -23.47 -0.20
C ASN A 147 0.83 -23.85 0.51
N CYS A 148 0.72 -24.50 1.67
CA CYS A 148 1.88 -24.93 2.46
C CYS A 148 2.79 -25.93 1.73
N GLY A 149 2.29 -26.64 0.71
CA GLY A 149 3.11 -27.56 -0.09
C GLY A 149 3.99 -26.88 -1.13
N ALA A 150 3.73 -25.60 -1.44
CA ALA A 150 4.51 -24.80 -2.36
C ALA A 150 5.56 -23.91 -1.66
N ILE A 151 5.50 -23.81 -0.32
CA ILE A 151 6.39 -22.96 0.49
C ILE A 151 7.51 -23.85 1.08
N PRO A 152 8.79 -23.51 0.89
CA PRO A 152 9.89 -24.19 1.57
C PRO A 152 9.73 -24.12 3.08
N GLU A 153 9.97 -25.23 3.79
CA GLU A 153 9.77 -25.34 5.25
C GLU A 153 10.51 -24.23 6.02
N ALA A 154 11.72 -23.87 5.61
CA ALA A 154 12.52 -22.80 6.21
C ALA A 154 11.88 -21.40 6.11
N LEU A 155 10.90 -21.19 5.22
CA LEU A 155 10.24 -19.91 4.98
C LEU A 155 8.78 -19.90 5.47
N LEU A 156 8.23 -21.05 5.88
CA LEU A 156 6.81 -21.18 6.23
C LEU A 156 6.40 -20.22 7.36
N ASP A 157 7.19 -20.17 8.44
CA ASP A 157 6.90 -19.31 9.58
C ASP A 157 7.01 -17.82 9.21
N SER A 158 7.95 -17.47 8.33
CA SER A 158 8.09 -16.08 7.84
C SER A 158 6.92 -15.63 7.01
N GLU A 159 6.40 -16.51 6.14
CA GLU A 159 5.26 -16.20 5.27
C GLU A 159 3.95 -16.12 6.07
N LEU A 160 3.78 -16.98 7.08
CA LEU A 160 2.56 -17.03 7.89
C LEU A 160 2.50 -15.94 8.98
N PHE A 161 3.62 -15.62 9.61
CA PHE A 161 3.66 -14.75 10.79
C PHE A 161 4.43 -13.46 10.58
N GLY A 162 5.14 -13.32 9.45
CA GLY A 162 6.06 -12.22 9.21
C GLY A 162 7.38 -12.38 9.98
N HIS A 163 8.35 -11.53 9.68
CA HIS A 163 9.64 -11.51 10.39
C HIS A 163 10.17 -10.08 10.53
N GLU A 164 10.95 -9.85 11.59
CA GLU A 164 11.69 -8.60 11.76
C GLU A 164 13.06 -8.67 11.07
N LYS A 165 13.62 -7.50 10.71
CA LYS A 165 14.98 -7.42 10.15
C LYS A 165 15.98 -8.02 11.14
N GLY A 166 16.68 -9.07 10.71
CA GLY A 166 17.67 -9.79 11.52
C GLY A 166 17.17 -11.09 12.16
N ALA A 167 15.89 -11.46 11.96
CA ALA A 167 15.36 -12.75 12.43
C ALA A 167 16.02 -13.96 11.74
N PHE A 168 16.57 -13.75 10.54
CA PHE A 168 17.33 -14.74 9.78
C PHE A 168 18.76 -14.23 9.61
N THR A 169 19.56 -14.34 10.66
CA THR A 169 21.01 -14.38 10.48
C THR A 169 21.34 -15.80 10.02
N GLY A 170 21.70 -15.93 8.75
CA GLY A 170 22.46 -17.10 8.29
C GLY A 170 23.80 -17.19 9.00
#